data_AF-A0A3C1LAR9-F1
#
_entry.id   AF-A0A3C1LAR9-F1
#
_cell.length_a   1.000
_cell.length_b   1.000
_cell.length_c   1.000
_cell.angle_alpha   90.00
_cell.angle_beta   90.00
_cell.angle_gamma   90.00
#
_symmetry.space_group_name_H-M   'P 1'
#
loop_
_entity.id
_entity.type
_entity.pdbx_description
1 polymer ?
#
loop_
_entity_poly.entity_id
_entity_poly.type
_entity_poly.pdbx_seq_one_letter_code
_entity_poly.pdbx_strand_id
1 'polypeptide(L)'
;GNRRCEGLLREAELWWAAGGDVPVEVAAELEELWKEVLLQQFHDIIPGSSITWVYEDSEAAHAQVAARLEELIEEALARIAPAAASIANAGSTTRCEVVASATGFAPGGGQTQALHDGTVAAVVAVPPFGLAACAAVPLDDRVSVTERSFANGRLAVGWDFDGTITSIIAVREGRQLLPPGRTVDLELAPDHPVEYDAWDVEEWTRGLGSPLGGVQSVTIIDAGPLVATLEVRRSFGRSEMTQLITLRAGSPRLDITFDIDWREDEKLLSLMVPLDVHAREAACDIQFGHVMRPTHASTSWDAAKFEVCAHRYVDLSEPGFGVAVLNDGRYGHGVQDGGVRVSLLRAAKYPDPVQDHGRHRVTVGVLAHGAGLHDVLREAEALNTPLRMVAAGDAGRTDGAPVPLVSVEHPGVQVSAVKRADDGSGDLVVRLYEACGARSTVAVRTPVRIAEASTCNLLEEPQRSLDIADGFVNLTLRPFELVTLRVRW
;
A
#
# COMPACT_ATOMS: atom_id res chain seq x y z
N GLY A 1 -12.59 -3.63 3.39
CA GLY A 1 -13.34 -2.36 3.46
C GLY A 1 -12.49 -1.21 3.98
N ASN A 2 -12.18 -1.22 5.28
CA ASN A 2 -11.63 -0.08 6.03
C ASN A 2 -10.46 0.67 5.35
N ARG A 3 -9.30 0.01 5.14
CA ARG A 3 -8.10 0.66 4.57
C ARG A 3 -8.37 1.37 3.24
N ARG A 4 -9.21 0.78 2.39
CA ARG A 4 -9.59 1.39 1.11
C ARG A 4 -10.38 2.68 1.34
N CYS A 5 -11.35 2.68 2.26
CA CYS A 5 -12.15 3.86 2.57
C CYS A 5 -11.29 4.97 3.21
N GLU A 6 -10.35 4.63 4.10
CA GLU A 6 -9.36 5.59 4.64
C GLU A 6 -8.52 6.23 3.52
N GLY A 7 -8.06 5.43 2.56
CA GLY A 7 -7.32 5.91 1.40
C GLY A 7 -8.15 6.84 0.52
N LEU A 8 -9.40 6.44 0.21
CA LEU A 8 -10.32 7.22 -0.61
C LEU A 8 -10.74 8.53 0.06
N LEU A 9 -10.95 8.56 1.38
CA LEU A 9 -11.25 9.79 2.12
C LEU A 9 -10.10 10.79 2.02
N ARG A 10 -8.86 10.32 2.26
CA ARG A 10 -7.66 11.16 2.13
C ARG A 10 -7.46 11.67 0.70
N GLU A 11 -7.72 10.81 -0.29
CA GLU A 11 -7.66 11.17 -1.70
C GLU A 11 -8.72 12.22 -2.07
N ALA A 12 -9.96 12.05 -1.61
CA ALA A 12 -11.05 13.00 -1.85
C ALA A 12 -10.71 14.37 -1.26
N GLU A 13 -10.31 14.44 0.01
CA GLU A 13 -9.92 15.69 0.67
C GLU A 13 -8.79 16.42 -0.07
N LEU A 14 -7.77 15.68 -0.53
CA LEU A 14 -6.66 16.20 -1.30
C LEU A 14 -7.15 16.87 -2.59
N TRP A 15 -7.94 16.15 -3.40
CA TRP A 15 -8.34 16.65 -4.72
C TRP A 15 -9.35 17.80 -4.61
N TRP A 16 -10.25 17.76 -3.63
CA TRP A 16 -11.13 18.88 -3.34
C TRP A 16 -10.36 20.12 -2.88
N ALA A 17 -9.33 19.95 -2.04
CA ALA A 17 -8.46 21.06 -1.66
C ALA A 17 -7.66 21.61 -2.85
N ALA A 18 -7.22 20.75 -3.78
CA ALA A 18 -6.51 21.14 -5.00
C ALA A 18 -7.39 21.96 -5.96
N GLY A 19 -8.69 21.69 -5.97
CA GLY A 19 -9.69 22.43 -6.75
C GLY A 19 -10.04 23.81 -6.21
N GLY A 20 -9.41 24.28 -5.13
CA GLY A 20 -9.70 25.56 -4.48
C GLY A 20 -10.68 25.42 -3.33
N ASP A 21 -11.73 26.25 -3.33
CA ASP A 21 -12.78 26.23 -2.31
C ASP A 21 -13.62 24.96 -2.41
N VAL A 22 -13.88 24.36 -1.25
CA VAL A 22 -14.74 23.19 -1.09
C VAL A 22 -16.15 23.67 -0.74
N PRO A 23 -17.17 23.34 -1.55
CA PRO A 23 -18.56 23.68 -1.24
C PRO A 23 -18.97 23.14 0.14
N VAL A 24 -19.80 23.88 0.86
CA VAL A 24 -20.22 23.54 2.23
C VAL A 24 -20.90 22.17 2.28
N GLU A 25 -21.67 21.85 1.25
CA GLU A 25 -22.40 20.60 1.09
C GLU A 25 -21.45 19.43 0.92
N VAL A 26 -20.35 19.62 0.18
CA VAL A 26 -19.32 18.60 -0.02
C VAL A 26 -18.49 18.41 1.25
N ALA A 27 -18.15 19.50 1.95
CA ALA A 27 -17.46 19.42 3.23
C ALA A 27 -18.31 18.65 4.27
N ALA A 28 -19.60 18.96 4.36
CA ALA A 28 -20.54 18.24 5.22
C ALA A 28 -20.69 16.77 4.83
N GLU A 29 -20.74 16.46 3.52
CA GLU A 29 -20.80 15.09 3.04
C GLU A 29 -19.53 14.28 3.39
N LEU A 30 -18.34 14.86 3.20
CA LEU A 30 -17.08 14.24 3.61
C LEU A 30 -17.03 13.97 5.12
N GLU A 31 -17.57 14.88 5.94
CA GLU A 31 -17.69 14.68 7.39
C GLU A 31 -18.58 13.48 7.74
N GLU A 32 -19.74 13.33 7.09
CA GLU A 32 -20.62 12.19 7.31
C GLU A 32 -20.00 10.87 6.83
N LEU A 33 -19.27 10.88 5.70
CA LEU A 33 -18.53 9.71 5.23
C LEU A 33 -17.40 9.31 6.20
N TRP A 34 -16.69 10.28 6.79
CA TRP A 34 -15.73 10.02 7.87
C TRP A 34 -16.40 9.38 9.08
N LYS A 35 -17.53 9.91 9.54
CA LYS A 35 -18.28 9.34 10.68
C LYS A 35 -18.71 7.90 10.40
N GLU A 36 -19.17 7.61 9.18
CA GLU A 36 -19.55 6.26 8.79
C GLU A 36 -18.35 5.30 8.84
N VAL A 37 -17.19 5.69 8.28
CA VAL A 37 -15.98 4.85 8.38
C VAL A 37 -15.57 4.64 9.83
N LEU A 38 -15.53 5.71 10.64
CA LEU A 38 -15.13 5.63 12.04
C LEU A 38 -16.08 4.77 12.89
N LEU A 39 -17.37 4.72 12.55
CA LEU A 39 -18.32 3.78 13.16
C LEU A 39 -17.88 2.33 12.94
N GLN A 40 -17.45 2.00 11.73
CA GLN A 40 -16.95 0.66 11.39
C GLN A 40 -15.57 0.34 12.01
N GLN A 41 -14.90 1.35 12.57
CA GLN A 41 -13.64 1.18 13.31
C GLN A 41 -13.84 0.86 14.79
N PHE A 42 -15.08 0.63 15.23
CA PHE A 42 -15.35 0.18 16.59
C PHE A 42 -14.57 -1.10 16.90
N HIS A 43 -14.08 -1.21 18.14
CA HIS A 43 -13.10 -2.22 18.54
C HIS A 43 -13.61 -3.67 18.51
N ASP A 44 -14.91 -3.91 18.36
CA ASP A 44 -15.49 -5.24 18.12
C ASP A 44 -15.93 -5.46 16.65
N ILE A 45 -15.95 -4.39 15.84
CA ILE A 45 -16.26 -4.47 14.40
C ILE A 45 -14.95 -4.70 13.63
N ILE A 46 -14.01 -3.77 13.72
CA ILE A 46 -12.78 -3.78 12.92
C ILE A 46 -11.88 -5.01 13.10
N PRO A 47 -11.77 -5.66 14.28
CA PRO A 47 -10.95 -6.88 14.39
C PRO A 47 -11.64 -8.13 13.83
N GLY A 48 -12.89 -8.07 13.36
CA GLY A 48 -13.57 -9.25 12.84
C GLY A 48 -14.17 -10.15 13.92
N SER A 49 -14.60 -9.56 15.04
CA SER A 49 -15.07 -10.24 16.24
C SER A 49 -16.55 -9.97 16.62
N SER A 50 -17.45 -9.92 15.65
CA SER A 50 -18.90 -9.69 15.83
C SER A 50 -19.74 -10.73 15.07
N ILE A 51 -21.04 -10.78 15.34
CA ILE A 51 -21.96 -11.69 14.62
C ILE A 51 -22.07 -11.32 13.13
N THR A 52 -22.47 -12.29 12.30
CA THR A 52 -22.63 -12.14 10.84
C THR A 52 -23.35 -10.86 10.42
N TRP A 53 -24.47 -10.50 11.07
CA TRP A 53 -25.25 -9.30 10.73
C TRP A 53 -24.45 -8.00 10.82
N VAL A 54 -23.54 -7.89 11.79
CA VAL A 54 -22.68 -6.71 11.92
C VAL A 54 -21.74 -6.60 10.72
N TYR A 55 -21.26 -7.73 10.19
CA TYR A 55 -20.41 -7.74 8.99
C TYR A 55 -21.16 -7.52 7.70
N GLU A 56 -22.37 -8.05 7.56
CA GLU A 56 -23.24 -7.71 6.43
C GLU A 56 -23.48 -6.18 6.37
N ASP A 57 -23.78 -5.55 7.50
CA ASP A 57 -23.95 -4.09 7.59
C ASP A 57 -22.63 -3.34 7.33
N SER A 58 -21.53 -3.79 7.93
CA SER A 58 -20.21 -3.14 7.78
C SER A 58 -19.68 -3.22 6.35
N GLU A 59 -19.84 -4.35 5.68
CA GLU A 59 -19.45 -4.53 4.28
C GLU A 59 -20.31 -3.65 3.36
N ALA A 60 -21.62 -3.59 3.60
CA ALA A 60 -22.52 -2.71 2.86
C ALA A 60 -22.16 -1.24 3.05
N ALA A 61 -21.89 -0.81 4.29
CA ALA A 61 -21.46 0.55 4.62
C ALA A 61 -20.14 0.91 3.91
N HIS A 62 -19.11 0.06 4.01
CA HIS A 62 -17.85 0.28 3.31
C HIS A 62 -18.03 0.34 1.78
N ALA A 63 -18.90 -0.49 1.21
CA ALA A 63 -19.17 -0.47 -0.22
C ALA A 63 -19.85 0.83 -0.66
N GLN A 64 -20.84 1.31 0.10
CA GLN A 64 -21.54 2.57 -0.16
C GLN A 64 -20.60 3.77 -0.02
N VAL A 65 -19.83 3.84 1.07
CA VAL A 65 -18.83 4.89 1.29
C VAL A 65 -17.80 4.90 0.17
N ALA A 66 -17.24 3.74 -0.17
CA ALA A 66 -16.25 3.65 -1.24
C ALA A 66 -16.83 4.13 -2.58
N ALA A 67 -18.04 3.69 -2.95
CA ALA A 67 -18.69 4.13 -4.18
C ALA A 67 -18.88 5.65 -4.21
N ARG A 68 -19.37 6.25 -3.12
CA ARG A 68 -19.58 7.70 -3.07
C ARG A 68 -18.28 8.50 -3.09
N LEU A 69 -17.22 8.01 -2.45
CA LEU A 69 -15.91 8.65 -2.50
C LEU A 69 -15.30 8.60 -3.90
N GLU A 70 -15.48 7.51 -4.65
CA GLU A 70 -15.02 7.45 -6.05
C GLU A 70 -15.70 8.54 -6.89
N GLU A 71 -17.01 8.75 -6.72
CA GLU A 71 -17.74 9.84 -7.38
C GLU A 71 -17.20 11.22 -6.98
N LEU A 72 -17.03 11.47 -5.67
CA LEU A 72 -16.49 12.74 -5.17
C LEU A 72 -15.07 13.01 -5.67
N ILE A 73 -14.24 11.98 -5.79
CA ILE A 73 -12.88 12.09 -6.35
C ILE A 73 -12.95 12.42 -7.84
N GLU A 74 -13.81 11.77 -8.61
CA GLU A 74 -14.01 12.07 -10.03
C GLU A 74 -14.50 13.51 -10.23
N GLU A 75 -15.46 13.98 -9.42
CA GLU A 75 -15.94 15.36 -9.42
C GLU A 75 -14.82 16.35 -9.11
N ALA A 76 -14.00 16.08 -8.08
CA ALA A 76 -12.86 16.93 -7.71
C ALA A 76 -11.78 16.96 -8.80
N LEU A 77 -11.46 15.82 -9.38
CA LEU A 77 -10.47 15.72 -10.45
C LEU A 77 -10.96 16.41 -11.73
N ALA A 78 -12.24 16.30 -12.08
CA ALA A 78 -12.82 17.04 -13.20
C ALA A 78 -12.68 18.56 -13.03
N ARG A 79 -12.63 19.07 -11.80
CA ARG A 79 -12.37 20.49 -11.49
C ARG A 79 -10.92 20.91 -11.69
N ILE A 80 -9.96 20.01 -11.84
CA ILE A 80 -8.54 20.36 -12.04
C ILE A 80 -7.91 19.70 -13.26
N ALA A 81 -8.61 18.76 -13.89
CA ALA A 81 -8.13 18.01 -15.04
C ALA A 81 -7.83 18.95 -16.22
N PRO A 82 -6.70 18.76 -16.91
CA PRO A 82 -6.41 19.42 -18.18
C PRO A 82 -7.32 18.91 -19.30
N ALA A 83 -7.28 19.55 -20.47
CA ALA A 83 -8.08 19.16 -21.63
C ALA A 83 -7.72 17.76 -22.21
N ALA A 84 -6.55 17.22 -21.85
CA ALA A 84 -6.11 15.88 -22.24
C ALA A 84 -6.26 14.89 -21.08
N ALA A 85 -6.37 13.59 -21.39
CA ALA A 85 -6.34 12.54 -20.39
C ALA A 85 -5.05 12.60 -19.57
N SER A 86 -5.18 12.42 -18.26
CA SER A 86 -4.08 12.57 -17.30
C SER A 86 -4.07 11.42 -16.30
N ILE A 87 -3.02 11.38 -15.49
CA ILE A 87 -2.84 10.42 -14.40
C ILE A 87 -2.59 11.22 -13.14
N ALA A 88 -3.34 10.92 -12.09
CA ALA A 88 -3.27 11.57 -10.81
C ALA A 88 -2.51 10.71 -9.79
N ASN A 89 -1.66 11.37 -9.00
CA ASN A 89 -0.90 10.77 -7.92
C ASN A 89 -1.28 11.43 -6.59
N ALA A 90 -2.01 10.69 -5.76
CA ALA A 90 -2.38 11.12 -4.41
C ALA A 90 -1.28 10.84 -3.37
N GLY A 91 -0.15 10.25 -3.77
CA GLY A 91 1.00 10.00 -2.91
C GLY A 91 1.90 11.21 -2.74
N SER A 92 2.73 11.16 -1.69
CA SER A 92 3.68 12.21 -1.30
C SER A 92 5.02 12.15 -2.05
N THR A 93 5.23 11.10 -2.85
CA THR A 93 6.46 10.89 -3.61
C THR A 93 6.22 10.94 -5.12
N THR A 94 7.25 11.34 -5.88
CA THR A 94 7.20 11.23 -7.36
C THR A 94 7.14 9.76 -7.74
N ARG A 95 6.21 9.41 -8.63
CA ARG A 95 6.02 8.04 -9.11
C ARG A 95 6.56 7.91 -10.52
N CYS A 96 7.43 6.94 -10.75
CA CYS A 96 7.89 6.52 -12.07
C CYS A 96 7.77 5.00 -12.14
N GLU A 97 6.68 4.50 -12.71
CA GLU A 97 6.32 3.09 -12.61
C GLU A 97 5.49 2.62 -13.80
N VAL A 98 5.41 1.30 -13.97
CA VAL A 98 4.55 0.68 -14.97
C VAL A 98 3.12 0.62 -14.43
N VAL A 99 2.19 1.26 -15.14
CA VAL A 99 0.75 1.19 -14.87
C VAL A 99 0.00 0.56 -16.05
N ALA A 100 -1.17 0.00 -15.78
CA ALA A 100 -2.06 -0.56 -16.79
C ALA A 100 -3.32 0.31 -16.96
N SER A 101 -3.76 0.49 -18.21
CA SER A 101 -4.93 1.29 -18.57
C SER A 101 -5.78 0.55 -19.60
N ALA A 102 -7.10 0.51 -19.37
CA ALA A 102 -8.07 -0.02 -20.33
C ALA A 102 -8.29 0.93 -21.53
N THR A 103 -8.01 2.22 -21.38
CA THR A 103 -8.21 3.25 -22.43
C THR A 103 -6.93 3.54 -23.21
N GLY A 104 -5.80 2.95 -22.81
CA GLY A 104 -4.48 3.15 -23.44
C GLY A 104 -3.76 4.42 -22.98
N PHE A 105 -2.69 4.77 -23.70
CA PHE A 105 -1.84 5.94 -23.44
C PHE A 105 -1.59 6.73 -24.71
N ALA A 106 -1.44 8.06 -24.57
CA ALA A 106 -0.98 8.90 -25.66
C ALA A 106 0.48 8.61 -26.02
N PRO A 107 0.92 8.89 -27.26
CA PRO A 107 2.32 8.74 -27.66
C PRO A 107 3.23 9.68 -26.86
N GLY A 108 4.11 9.14 -26.00
CA GLY A 108 5.08 9.89 -25.21
C GLY A 108 6.55 9.49 -25.45
N GLY A 109 6.80 8.65 -26.45
CA GLY A 109 8.13 8.11 -26.77
C GLY A 109 8.53 6.86 -25.97
N GLY A 110 7.75 6.48 -24.94
CA GLY A 110 7.88 5.22 -24.23
C GLY A 110 7.25 4.03 -24.99
N GLN A 111 7.64 2.83 -24.58
CA GLN A 111 7.03 1.59 -25.06
C GLN A 111 5.69 1.35 -24.37
N THR A 112 4.81 0.62 -25.05
CA THR A 112 3.56 0.10 -24.50
C THR A 112 3.50 -1.41 -24.70
N GLN A 113 2.77 -2.11 -23.83
CA GLN A 113 2.59 -3.56 -23.90
C GLN A 113 1.10 -3.90 -23.71
N ALA A 114 0.51 -4.72 -24.59
CA ALA A 114 -0.81 -5.29 -24.32
C ALA A 114 -0.70 -6.42 -23.27
N LEU A 115 -1.63 -6.46 -22.33
CA LEU A 115 -1.73 -7.48 -21.29
C LEU A 115 -2.85 -8.49 -21.58
N HIS A 116 -2.80 -9.63 -20.89
CA HIS A 116 -3.76 -10.73 -21.04
C HIS A 116 -5.22 -10.34 -20.76
N ASP A 117 -5.44 -9.32 -19.92
CA ASP A 117 -6.76 -8.81 -19.52
C ASP A 117 -7.34 -7.77 -20.48
N GLY A 118 -6.63 -7.47 -21.58
CA GLY A 118 -7.02 -6.49 -22.58
C GLY A 118 -6.60 -5.05 -22.25
N THR A 119 -5.98 -4.81 -21.09
CA THR A 119 -5.39 -3.51 -20.78
C THR A 119 -4.05 -3.32 -21.50
N VAL A 120 -3.59 -2.07 -21.56
CA VAL A 120 -2.27 -1.70 -22.06
C VAL A 120 -1.44 -1.23 -20.90
N ALA A 121 -0.20 -1.70 -20.78
CA ALA A 121 0.79 -1.25 -19.82
C ALA A 121 1.74 -0.21 -20.44
N ALA A 122 2.10 0.81 -19.67
CA ALA A 122 3.12 1.78 -20.01
C ALA A 122 3.82 2.30 -18.76
N VAL A 123 5.04 2.79 -18.91
CA VAL A 123 5.73 3.55 -17.86
C VAL A 123 5.18 4.97 -17.85
N VAL A 124 4.87 5.49 -16.68
CA VAL A 124 4.38 6.85 -16.49
C VAL A 124 5.19 7.54 -15.39
N ALA A 125 5.32 8.86 -15.49
CA ALA A 125 5.99 9.68 -14.49
C ALA A 125 5.01 10.75 -13.97
N VAL A 126 4.69 10.73 -12.68
CA VAL A 126 3.68 11.59 -12.08
C VAL A 126 4.25 12.26 -10.82
N PRO A 127 4.21 13.60 -10.71
CA PRO A 127 4.69 14.30 -9.52
C PRO A 127 3.83 13.95 -8.29
N PRO A 128 4.32 14.15 -7.05
CA PRO A 128 3.52 13.97 -5.85
C PRO A 128 2.34 14.95 -5.84
N PHE A 129 1.21 14.55 -5.25
CA PHE A 129 0.02 15.39 -5.09
C PHE A 129 -0.39 16.17 -6.35
N GLY A 130 -0.25 15.55 -7.52
CA GLY A 130 -0.36 16.22 -8.80
C GLY A 130 -0.81 15.31 -9.92
N LEU A 131 -0.97 15.89 -11.12
CA LEU A 131 -1.34 15.16 -12.33
C LEU A 131 -0.24 15.30 -13.38
N ALA A 132 -0.12 14.28 -14.22
CA ALA A 132 0.72 14.28 -15.42
C ALA A 132 -0.07 13.80 -16.63
N ALA A 133 0.43 14.09 -17.83
CA ALA A 133 -0.19 13.58 -19.05
C ALA A 133 -0.22 12.05 -19.04
N CYS A 134 -1.32 11.46 -19.52
CA CYS A 134 -1.44 10.02 -19.70
C CYS A 134 -0.65 9.59 -20.96
N ALA A 135 0.67 9.58 -20.85
CA ALA A 135 1.60 9.31 -21.94
C ALA A 135 2.70 8.35 -21.51
N ALA A 136 3.03 7.41 -22.39
CA ALA A 136 4.10 6.45 -22.15
C ALA A 136 5.46 7.16 -22.17
N VAL A 137 6.22 7.10 -21.07
CA VAL A 137 7.57 7.67 -20.99
C VAL A 137 8.66 6.60 -21.21
N PRO A 138 9.84 6.96 -21.75
CA PRO A 138 10.95 6.02 -21.91
C PRO A 138 11.46 5.50 -20.55
N LEU A 139 11.81 4.22 -20.51
CA LEU A 139 12.49 3.59 -19.37
C LEU A 139 13.67 2.77 -19.91
N ASP A 140 14.84 2.97 -19.32
CA ASP A 140 16.03 2.17 -19.60
C ASP A 140 16.08 0.92 -18.69
N ASP A 141 15.05 0.10 -18.80
CA ASP A 141 14.95 -1.23 -18.18
C ASP A 141 13.92 -2.05 -18.94
N ARG A 142 13.99 -3.38 -18.82
CA ARG A 142 12.99 -4.29 -19.37
C ARG A 142 12.88 -5.55 -18.54
N VAL A 143 11.73 -6.20 -18.61
CA VAL A 143 11.56 -7.57 -18.13
C VAL A 143 12.02 -8.54 -19.21
N SER A 144 12.78 -9.54 -18.78
CA SER A 144 13.19 -10.70 -19.56
C SER A 144 12.53 -11.94 -18.98
N VAL A 145 12.04 -12.81 -19.87
CA VAL A 145 11.24 -13.98 -19.51
C VAL A 145 11.91 -15.22 -20.07
N THR A 146 12.05 -16.23 -19.22
CA THR A 146 12.38 -17.61 -19.62
C THR A 146 11.23 -18.54 -19.24
N GLU A 147 11.36 -19.84 -19.50
CA GLU A 147 10.37 -20.83 -19.09
C GLU A 147 10.12 -20.85 -17.56
N ARG A 148 11.13 -20.48 -16.75
CA ARG A 148 11.07 -20.58 -15.28
C ARG A 148 11.68 -19.39 -14.54
N SER A 149 11.81 -18.24 -15.19
CA SER A 149 12.32 -17.03 -14.54
C SER A 149 11.82 -15.75 -15.17
N PHE A 150 11.66 -14.72 -14.34
CA PHE A 150 11.54 -13.33 -14.74
C PHE A 150 12.74 -12.55 -14.23
N ALA A 151 13.27 -11.61 -15.01
CA ALA A 151 14.31 -10.71 -14.53
C ALA A 151 14.19 -9.32 -15.14
N ASN A 152 14.40 -8.28 -14.34
CA ASN A 152 14.59 -6.90 -14.76
C ASN A 152 15.95 -6.38 -14.25
N GLY A 153 16.24 -5.09 -14.40
CA GLY A 153 17.48 -4.47 -13.92
C GLY A 153 17.64 -4.36 -12.38
N ARG A 154 16.69 -4.91 -11.60
CA ARG A 154 16.63 -4.83 -10.13
C ARG A 154 16.50 -6.20 -9.46
N LEU A 155 15.65 -7.07 -9.98
CA LEU A 155 15.33 -8.40 -9.45
C LEU A 155 15.42 -9.47 -10.53
N ALA A 156 15.85 -10.66 -10.14
CA ALA A 156 15.68 -11.90 -10.90
C ALA A 156 14.97 -12.95 -10.03
N VAL A 157 13.85 -13.45 -10.52
CA VAL A 157 12.94 -14.37 -9.80
C VAL A 157 12.88 -15.68 -10.55
N GLY A 158 13.04 -16.80 -9.84
CA GLY A 158 12.93 -18.15 -10.38
C GLY A 158 11.91 -18.99 -9.63
N TRP A 159 11.28 -19.93 -10.32
CA TRP A 159 10.27 -20.84 -9.76
C TRP A 159 10.42 -22.27 -10.27
N ASP A 160 9.81 -23.22 -9.57
CA ASP A 160 9.75 -24.63 -9.97
C ASP A 160 8.48 -24.95 -10.80
N PHE A 161 8.33 -26.19 -11.27
CA PHE A 161 7.24 -26.62 -12.16
C PHE A 161 5.83 -26.44 -11.58
N ASP A 162 5.70 -26.36 -10.27
CA ASP A 162 4.45 -26.12 -9.54
C ASP A 162 4.18 -24.63 -9.27
N GLY A 163 5.06 -23.73 -9.76
CA GLY A 163 4.97 -22.29 -9.58
C GLY A 163 5.53 -21.80 -8.24
N THR A 164 6.11 -22.67 -7.42
CA THR A 164 6.74 -22.31 -6.15
C THR A 164 8.00 -21.48 -6.40
N ILE A 165 8.11 -20.30 -5.77
CA ILE A 165 9.27 -19.41 -5.95
C ILE A 165 10.46 -19.98 -5.21
N THR A 166 11.53 -20.25 -5.95
CA THR A 166 12.76 -20.88 -5.44
C THR A 166 13.94 -19.92 -5.34
N SER A 167 13.83 -18.73 -5.94
CA SER A 167 14.90 -17.74 -5.95
C SER A 167 14.34 -16.35 -6.16
N ILE A 168 14.83 -15.38 -5.39
CA ILE A 168 14.65 -13.94 -5.62
C ILE A 168 16.02 -13.30 -5.43
N ILE A 169 16.61 -12.75 -6.48
CA ILE A 169 17.96 -12.18 -6.46
C ILE A 169 17.85 -10.67 -6.67
N ALA A 170 18.38 -9.89 -5.74
CA ALA A 170 18.65 -8.47 -5.94
C ALA A 170 19.86 -8.31 -6.87
N VAL A 171 19.59 -7.92 -8.12
CA VAL A 171 20.55 -7.99 -9.23
C VAL A 171 21.72 -7.02 -9.03
N ARG A 172 21.46 -5.83 -8.50
CA ARG A 172 22.49 -4.80 -8.32
C ARG A 172 23.46 -5.14 -7.19
N GLU A 173 22.91 -5.71 -6.13
CA GLU A 173 23.63 -6.13 -4.93
C GLU A 173 24.26 -7.52 -5.11
N GLY A 174 23.83 -8.29 -6.12
CA GLY A 174 24.25 -9.67 -6.35
C GLY A 174 23.84 -10.60 -5.20
N ARG A 175 22.72 -10.30 -4.53
CA ARG A 175 22.31 -10.97 -3.29
C ARG A 175 21.06 -11.80 -3.49
N GLN A 176 21.11 -13.08 -3.10
CA GLN A 176 19.94 -13.94 -2.98
C GLN A 176 19.16 -13.52 -1.73
N LEU A 177 17.83 -13.39 -1.86
CA LEU A 177 16.95 -13.01 -0.74
C LEU A 177 16.49 -14.22 0.07
N LEU A 178 16.37 -15.40 -0.54
CA LEU A 178 15.91 -16.61 0.13
C LEU A 178 17.10 -17.43 0.67
N PRO A 179 17.02 -17.99 1.89
CA PRO A 179 18.07 -18.88 2.38
C PRO A 179 18.24 -20.12 1.49
N PRO A 180 19.43 -20.76 1.46
CA PRO A 180 19.67 -21.94 0.62
C PRO A 180 18.64 -23.06 0.86
N GLY A 181 17.99 -23.51 -0.22
CA GLY A 181 17.01 -24.59 -0.19
C GLY A 181 15.65 -24.22 0.41
N ARG A 182 15.40 -22.95 0.71
CA ARG A 182 14.09 -22.44 1.16
C ARG A 182 13.34 -21.79 0.00
N THR A 183 12.03 -21.84 0.06
CA THR A 183 11.10 -21.37 -0.97
C THR A 183 10.08 -20.41 -0.35
N VAL A 184 9.44 -19.59 -1.19
CA VAL A 184 8.25 -18.85 -0.75
C VAL A 184 7.08 -19.81 -0.78
N ASP A 185 6.49 -20.08 0.39
CA ASP A 185 5.51 -21.14 0.57
C ASP A 185 4.18 -20.58 1.06
N LEU A 186 3.09 -21.20 0.61
CA LEU A 186 1.80 -21.04 1.24
C LEU A 186 1.58 -22.18 2.20
N GLU A 187 1.05 -21.88 3.38
CA GLU A 187 0.79 -22.86 4.42
C GLU A 187 -0.66 -22.77 4.87
N LEU A 188 -1.28 -23.94 5.06
CA LEU A 188 -2.61 -24.06 5.64
C LEU A 188 -2.48 -24.77 7.00
N ALA A 189 -2.86 -24.06 8.06
CA ALA A 189 -2.86 -24.57 9.42
C ALA A 189 -4.30 -24.78 9.93
N PRO A 190 -4.57 -25.82 10.74
CA PRO A 190 -5.76 -25.85 11.58
C PRO A 190 -5.69 -24.74 12.63
N ASP A 191 -6.75 -23.97 12.77
CA ASP A 191 -6.88 -22.87 13.74
C ASP A 191 -8.00 -23.21 14.71
N HIS A 192 -7.63 -23.71 15.90
CA HIS A 192 -8.55 -24.09 16.97
C HIS A 192 -8.07 -23.45 18.28
N PRO A 193 -8.35 -22.17 18.52
CA PRO A 193 -7.94 -21.50 19.75
C PRO A 193 -8.66 -22.08 20.98
N VAL A 194 -8.08 -21.86 22.17
CA VAL A 194 -8.62 -22.44 23.42
C VAL A 194 -9.94 -21.76 23.82
N GLU A 195 -9.97 -20.44 23.73
CA GLU A 195 -11.12 -19.61 24.05
C GLU A 195 -11.23 -18.51 22.97
N TYR A 196 -12.45 -18.04 22.66
CA TYR A 196 -12.71 -16.96 21.70
C TYR A 196 -12.18 -17.18 20.26
N ASP A 197 -12.90 -18.02 19.52
CA ASP A 197 -12.58 -18.45 18.16
C ASP A 197 -12.19 -17.35 17.17
N ALA A 198 -12.87 -16.18 17.14
CA ALA A 198 -12.50 -15.07 16.24
C ALA A 198 -11.47 -14.06 16.81
N TRP A 199 -11.09 -14.15 18.10
CA TRP A 199 -10.15 -13.23 18.74
C TRP A 199 -8.76 -13.85 18.80
N ASP A 200 -8.70 -15.08 19.29
CA ASP A 200 -7.44 -15.69 19.67
C ASP A 200 -6.86 -16.49 18.51
N VAL A 201 -5.54 -16.42 18.37
CA VAL A 201 -4.74 -17.36 17.58
C VAL A 201 -3.68 -17.86 18.52
N GLU A 202 -3.45 -19.16 18.56
CA GLU A 202 -2.54 -19.76 19.51
C GLU A 202 -1.14 -19.90 18.92
N GLU A 203 -0.11 -19.81 19.78
CA GLU A 203 1.29 -19.93 19.35
C GLU A 203 1.54 -21.23 18.57
N TRP A 204 0.93 -22.33 19.00
CA TRP A 204 1.12 -23.64 18.35
C TRP A 204 0.48 -23.75 16.97
N THR A 205 -0.49 -22.90 16.61
CA THR A 205 -1.13 -22.92 15.28
C THR A 205 -0.08 -22.86 14.16
N ARG A 206 1.01 -22.12 14.37
CA ARG A 206 2.12 -22.00 13.41
C ARG A 206 2.89 -23.29 13.18
N GLY A 207 3.06 -24.10 14.22
CA GLY A 207 3.73 -25.40 14.13
C GLY A 207 2.88 -26.48 13.46
N LEU A 208 1.59 -26.21 13.24
CA LEU A 208 0.63 -27.14 12.63
C LEU A 208 0.40 -26.89 11.14
N GLY A 209 1.02 -25.83 10.58
CA GLY A 209 0.95 -25.50 9.17
C GLY A 209 1.53 -26.59 8.27
N SER A 210 0.88 -26.81 7.12
CA SER A 210 1.37 -27.70 6.07
C SER A 210 1.46 -26.95 4.74
N PRO A 211 2.50 -27.20 3.91
CA PRO A 211 2.61 -26.60 2.59
C PRO A 211 1.35 -26.87 1.76
N LEU A 212 0.82 -25.81 1.14
CA LEU A 212 -0.40 -25.88 0.36
C LEU A 212 -0.13 -26.57 -0.97
N GLY A 213 -0.77 -27.70 -1.21
CA GLY A 213 -0.71 -28.42 -2.49
C GLY A 213 -1.72 -27.91 -3.52
N GLY A 214 -2.21 -28.83 -4.36
CA GLY A 214 -3.40 -28.60 -5.18
C GLY A 214 -3.21 -27.77 -6.45
N VAL A 215 -1.96 -27.59 -6.92
CA VAL A 215 -1.66 -26.88 -8.17
C VAL A 215 -2.34 -27.55 -9.35
N GLN A 216 -3.17 -26.77 -10.05
CA GLN A 216 -3.91 -27.19 -11.25
C GLN A 216 -3.20 -26.77 -12.53
N SER A 217 -2.61 -25.56 -12.54
CA SER A 217 -1.90 -25.03 -13.70
C SER A 217 -0.92 -23.93 -13.30
N VAL A 218 0.13 -23.79 -14.11
CA VAL A 218 1.17 -22.77 -14.00
C VAL A 218 1.39 -22.22 -15.41
N THR A 219 1.04 -20.95 -15.63
CA THR A 219 1.03 -20.35 -16.98
C THR A 219 1.61 -18.95 -16.95
N ILE A 220 2.56 -18.66 -17.84
CA ILE A 220 2.99 -17.27 -18.07
C ILE A 220 1.91 -16.61 -18.94
N ILE A 221 1.17 -15.66 -18.36
CA ILE A 221 0.04 -14.99 -19.04
C ILE A 221 0.45 -13.66 -19.67
N ASP A 222 1.48 -13.00 -19.12
CA ASP A 222 2.12 -11.83 -19.71
C ASP A 222 3.62 -12.08 -19.86
N ALA A 223 4.16 -11.82 -21.06
CA ALA A 223 5.57 -12.05 -21.39
C ALA A 223 6.14 -10.90 -22.25
N GLY A 224 5.97 -9.66 -21.79
CA GLY A 224 6.45 -8.48 -22.51
C GLY A 224 7.55 -7.71 -21.76
N PRO A 225 8.09 -6.65 -22.39
CA PRO A 225 9.23 -5.92 -21.86
C PRO A 225 8.90 -5.04 -20.64
N LEU A 226 7.64 -4.75 -20.36
CA LEU A 226 7.23 -3.91 -19.23
C LEU A 226 6.66 -4.73 -18.06
N VAL A 227 5.93 -5.80 -18.36
CA VAL A 227 5.27 -6.66 -17.37
C VAL A 227 5.46 -8.11 -17.75
N ALA A 228 5.85 -8.93 -16.78
CA ALA A 228 5.70 -10.38 -16.85
C ALA A 228 4.90 -10.89 -15.66
N THR A 229 3.98 -11.81 -15.94
CA THR A 229 3.04 -12.34 -14.95
C THR A 229 2.95 -13.86 -15.07
N LEU A 230 3.20 -14.56 -13.97
CA LEU A 230 2.97 -15.99 -13.83
C LEU A 230 1.65 -16.21 -13.07
N GLU A 231 0.73 -16.93 -13.70
CA GLU A 231 -0.51 -17.39 -13.08
C GLU A 231 -0.32 -18.80 -12.51
N VAL A 232 -0.64 -19.00 -11.23
CA VAL A 232 -0.69 -20.31 -10.59
C VAL A 232 -2.10 -20.52 -10.05
N ARG A 233 -2.82 -21.51 -10.59
CA ARG A 233 -4.16 -21.87 -10.11
C ARG A 233 -4.08 -23.07 -9.18
N ARG A 234 -4.77 -23.00 -8.04
CA ARG A 234 -4.82 -24.05 -7.02
C ARG A 234 -6.25 -24.34 -6.59
N SER A 235 -6.51 -25.60 -6.25
CA SER A 235 -7.73 -26.03 -5.57
C SER A 235 -7.34 -26.85 -4.35
N PHE A 236 -7.91 -26.53 -3.18
CA PHE A 236 -7.57 -27.16 -1.91
C PHE A 236 -8.79 -27.13 -0.99
N GLY A 237 -9.07 -28.24 -0.29
CA GLY A 237 -10.28 -28.34 0.52
C GLY A 237 -11.54 -28.08 -0.32
N ARG A 238 -12.29 -27.04 0.05
CA ARG A 238 -13.47 -26.50 -0.66
C ARG A 238 -13.18 -25.16 -1.34
N SER A 239 -11.94 -24.73 -1.33
CA SER A 239 -11.50 -23.41 -1.77
C SER A 239 -10.70 -23.47 -3.08
N GLU A 240 -10.71 -22.37 -3.80
CA GLU A 240 -9.93 -22.17 -5.02
C GLU A 240 -9.14 -20.88 -4.93
N MET A 241 -7.98 -20.84 -5.60
CA MET A 241 -7.12 -19.67 -5.59
C MET A 241 -6.39 -19.51 -6.91
N THR A 242 -6.35 -18.27 -7.40
CA THR A 242 -5.46 -17.83 -8.46
C THR A 242 -4.38 -16.91 -7.88
N GLN A 243 -3.13 -17.27 -8.10
CA GLN A 243 -1.97 -16.45 -7.75
C GLN A 243 -1.38 -15.81 -8.99
N LEU A 244 -1.11 -14.51 -8.92
CA LEU A 244 -0.43 -13.75 -9.97
C LEU A 244 0.89 -13.24 -9.43
N ILE A 245 2.00 -13.82 -9.88
CA ILE A 245 3.36 -13.39 -9.54
C ILE A 245 3.83 -12.45 -10.65
N THR A 246 3.93 -11.16 -10.34
CA THR A 246 4.15 -10.09 -11.32
C THR A 246 5.46 -9.37 -11.08
N LEU A 247 6.30 -9.31 -12.12
CA LEU A 247 7.50 -8.47 -12.17
C LEU A 247 7.31 -7.36 -13.21
N ARG A 248 7.61 -6.11 -12.82
CA ARG A 248 7.50 -4.93 -13.68
C ARG A 248 8.88 -4.36 -14.00
N ALA A 249 9.07 -3.81 -15.18
CA ALA A 249 10.31 -3.10 -15.54
C ALA A 249 10.55 -1.93 -14.57
N GLY A 250 11.79 -1.73 -14.15
CA GLY A 250 12.20 -0.68 -13.21
C GLY A 250 11.90 -0.95 -11.73
N SER A 251 10.97 -1.87 -11.42
CA SER A 251 10.54 -2.16 -10.05
C SER A 251 11.58 -2.99 -9.27
N PRO A 252 11.98 -2.56 -8.06
CA PRO A 252 12.77 -3.37 -7.13
C PRO A 252 11.92 -4.35 -6.29
N ARG A 253 10.62 -4.45 -6.60
CA ARG A 253 9.62 -5.23 -5.86
C ARG A 253 8.98 -6.29 -6.75
N LEU A 254 8.83 -7.50 -6.21
CA LEU A 254 8.00 -8.58 -6.76
C LEU A 254 6.62 -8.52 -6.11
N ASP A 255 5.55 -8.47 -6.90
CA ASP A 255 4.18 -8.51 -6.38
C ASP A 255 3.57 -9.91 -6.55
N ILE A 256 2.97 -10.43 -5.48
CA ILE A 256 2.21 -11.68 -5.47
C ILE A 256 0.77 -11.34 -5.09
N THR A 257 -0.13 -11.36 -6.07
CA THR A 257 -1.56 -11.13 -5.86
C THR A 257 -2.28 -12.46 -5.75
N PHE A 258 -3.11 -12.61 -4.72
CA PHE A 258 -3.95 -13.77 -4.48
C PHE A 258 -5.41 -13.37 -4.70
N ASP A 259 -6.12 -14.14 -5.51
CA ASP A 259 -7.58 -14.11 -5.65
C ASP A 259 -8.13 -15.46 -5.19
N ILE A 260 -8.84 -15.46 -4.06
CA ILE A 260 -9.19 -16.67 -3.31
C ILE A 260 -10.71 -16.73 -3.13
N ASP A 261 -11.36 -17.80 -3.61
CA ASP A 261 -12.71 -18.20 -3.17
C ASP A 261 -12.53 -19.08 -1.92
N TRP A 262 -12.65 -18.46 -0.75
CA TRP A 262 -12.37 -19.05 0.54
C TRP A 262 -13.62 -19.67 1.14
N ARG A 263 -13.55 -20.99 1.38
CA ARG A 263 -14.65 -21.80 1.92
C ARG A 263 -14.15 -22.83 2.93
N GLU A 264 -13.00 -22.59 3.53
CA GLU A 264 -12.50 -23.43 4.63
C GLU A 264 -13.16 -23.05 5.96
N ASP A 265 -13.04 -23.93 6.95
CA ASP A 265 -13.51 -23.72 8.32
C ASP A 265 -12.37 -24.00 9.28
N GLU A 266 -12.19 -23.15 10.29
CA GLU A 266 -11.19 -23.29 11.36
C GLU A 266 -9.77 -23.49 10.77
N LYS A 267 -9.44 -22.66 9.77
CA LYS A 267 -8.15 -22.65 9.09
C LYS A 267 -7.53 -21.27 9.09
N LEU A 268 -6.21 -21.25 9.12
CA LEU A 268 -5.38 -20.08 8.84
C LEU A 268 -4.54 -20.36 7.59
N LEU A 269 -4.76 -19.57 6.54
CA LEU A 269 -3.92 -19.53 5.34
C LEU A 269 -2.86 -18.44 5.52
N SER A 270 -1.59 -18.82 5.36
CA SER A 270 -0.45 -17.91 5.49
C SER A 270 0.49 -17.99 4.29
N LEU A 271 1.17 -16.89 4.00
CA LEU A 271 2.33 -16.84 3.10
C LEU A 271 3.60 -16.73 3.93
N MET A 272 4.54 -17.65 3.76
CA MET A 272 5.87 -17.60 4.36
C MET A 272 6.90 -17.12 3.33
N VAL A 273 7.53 -15.98 3.61
CA VAL A 273 8.67 -15.45 2.85
C VAL A 273 9.93 -15.61 3.71
N PRO A 274 10.71 -16.69 3.54
CA PRO A 274 11.97 -16.87 4.27
C PRO A 274 13.01 -15.88 3.74
N LEU A 275 13.82 -15.30 4.62
CA LEU A 275 14.76 -14.23 4.27
C LEU A 275 16.18 -14.53 4.74
N ASP A 276 17.15 -14.44 3.83
CA ASP A 276 18.59 -14.54 4.10
C ASP A 276 19.14 -13.19 4.59
N VAL A 277 18.53 -12.68 5.67
CA VAL A 277 18.88 -11.43 6.34
C VAL A 277 18.98 -11.70 7.83
N HIS A 278 20.14 -11.37 8.42
CA HIS A 278 20.35 -11.53 9.85
C HIS A 278 20.02 -10.25 10.61
N ALA A 279 18.78 -10.14 11.09
CA ALA A 279 18.33 -9.05 11.94
C ALA A 279 17.76 -9.59 13.26
N ARG A 280 18.07 -8.92 14.38
CA ARG A 280 17.55 -9.26 15.72
C ARG A 280 16.15 -8.73 15.97
N GLU A 281 15.77 -7.71 15.23
CA GLU A 281 14.48 -7.05 15.30
C GLU A 281 14.02 -6.72 13.88
N ALA A 282 12.71 -6.71 13.68
CA ALA A 282 12.04 -6.27 12.47
C ALA A 282 11.36 -4.92 12.73
N ALA A 283 11.42 -4.02 11.75
CA ALA A 283 10.66 -2.77 11.79
C ALA A 283 9.24 -3.02 11.26
N CYS A 284 8.25 -2.92 12.14
CA CYS A 284 6.83 -3.12 11.82
C CYS A 284 6.12 -1.77 11.69
N ASP A 285 5.50 -1.50 10.53
CA ASP A 285 4.75 -0.26 10.26
C ASP A 285 3.57 -0.10 11.23
N ILE A 286 3.46 1.08 11.83
CA ILE A 286 2.32 1.48 12.69
C ILE A 286 1.86 2.88 12.29
N GLN A 287 0.82 3.40 12.94
CA GLN A 287 0.40 4.78 12.74
C GLN A 287 1.57 5.75 12.99
N PHE A 288 1.91 6.54 11.98
CA PHE A 288 2.91 7.60 12.03
C PHE A 288 4.35 7.15 12.37
N GLY A 289 4.73 5.91 12.04
CA GLY A 289 6.10 5.44 12.24
C GLY A 289 6.24 3.93 12.18
N HIS A 290 7.19 3.38 12.90
CA HIS A 290 7.38 1.94 13.03
C HIS A 290 7.80 1.59 14.46
N VAL A 291 7.57 0.34 14.84
CA VAL A 291 8.07 -0.23 16.10
C VAL A 291 8.98 -1.40 15.81
N MET A 292 10.06 -1.52 16.58
CA MET A 292 10.97 -2.68 16.50
C MET A 292 10.36 -3.87 17.25
N ARG A 293 10.26 -5.02 16.59
CA ARG A 293 9.77 -6.28 17.17
C ARG A 293 10.86 -7.35 17.08
N PRO A 294 11.13 -8.11 18.15
CA PRO A 294 12.18 -9.12 18.15
C PRO A 294 11.87 -10.26 17.16
N THR A 295 12.89 -10.72 16.46
CA THR A 295 12.82 -11.87 15.52
C THR A 295 13.16 -13.20 16.21
N HIS A 296 13.16 -13.20 17.54
CA HIS A 296 13.57 -14.34 18.37
C HIS A 296 12.65 -14.48 19.59
N ALA A 297 12.52 -15.68 20.12
CA ALA A 297 11.73 -15.98 21.33
C ALA A 297 12.61 -16.13 22.59
N SER A 298 13.61 -15.26 22.79
CA SER A 298 14.59 -15.41 23.88
C SER A 298 14.02 -15.18 25.29
N THR A 299 12.95 -14.40 25.41
CA THR A 299 12.24 -14.18 26.69
C THR A 299 10.76 -14.52 26.51
N SER A 300 10.02 -14.71 27.62
CA SER A 300 8.57 -14.92 27.57
C SER A 300 7.83 -13.74 26.92
N TRP A 301 8.36 -12.52 27.07
CA TRP A 301 7.80 -11.33 26.43
C TRP A 301 8.01 -11.35 24.92
N ASP A 302 9.09 -11.95 24.43
CA ASP A 302 9.38 -12.04 23.00
C ASP A 302 8.61 -13.22 22.38
N ALA A 303 8.58 -14.36 23.06
CA ALA A 303 7.77 -15.52 22.66
C ALA A 303 6.28 -15.16 22.49
N ALA A 304 5.73 -14.34 23.39
CA ALA A 304 4.36 -13.84 23.29
C ALA A 304 4.09 -12.97 22.05
N LYS A 305 5.13 -12.48 21.35
CA LYS A 305 5.02 -11.73 20.10
C LYS A 305 5.21 -12.65 18.89
N PHE A 306 4.68 -13.88 18.94
CA PHE A 306 4.72 -14.77 17.80
C PHE A 306 3.98 -14.11 16.63
N GLU A 307 2.74 -13.65 16.82
CA GLU A 307 1.96 -12.82 15.89
C GLU A 307 2.01 -11.34 16.30
N VAL A 308 2.35 -10.45 15.36
CA VAL A 308 2.39 -9.00 15.59
C VAL A 308 1.56 -8.26 14.55
N CYS A 309 1.02 -7.11 14.96
CA CYS A 309 0.34 -6.21 14.04
C CYS A 309 1.36 -5.33 13.30
N ALA A 310 1.24 -5.27 11.97
CA ALA A 310 1.89 -4.25 11.14
C ALA A 310 0.94 -3.77 10.04
N HIS A 311 0.98 -2.48 9.71
CA HIS A 311 0.04 -1.90 8.75
C HIS A 311 0.43 -2.25 7.30
N ARG A 312 1.43 -1.56 6.73
CA ARG A 312 1.75 -1.70 5.30
C ARG A 312 2.98 -2.55 5.02
N TYR A 313 3.88 -2.69 5.99
CA TYR A 313 5.13 -3.45 5.81
C TYR A 313 5.68 -4.02 7.10
N VAL A 314 6.49 -5.06 6.93
CA VAL A 314 7.46 -5.56 7.90
C VAL A 314 8.82 -5.61 7.22
N ASP A 315 9.83 -4.97 7.83
CA ASP A 315 11.19 -4.92 7.30
C ASP A 315 12.18 -5.69 8.17
N LEU A 316 13.07 -6.48 7.54
CA LEU A 316 14.27 -7.02 8.14
C LEU A 316 15.49 -6.43 7.44
N SER A 317 16.36 -5.77 8.22
CA SER A 317 17.50 -5.05 7.69
C SER A 317 18.81 -5.38 8.41
N GLU A 318 19.87 -5.50 7.62
CA GLU A 318 21.27 -5.43 8.02
C GLU A 318 21.85 -4.03 7.75
N PRO A 319 23.06 -3.72 8.23
CA PRO A 319 23.75 -2.50 7.81
C PRO A 319 23.96 -2.45 6.29
N GLY A 320 23.19 -1.62 5.60
CA GLY A 320 23.35 -1.35 4.17
C GLY A 320 22.42 -2.12 3.23
N PHE A 321 21.65 -3.10 3.72
CA PHE A 321 20.75 -3.91 2.91
C PHE A 321 19.58 -4.43 3.75
N GLY A 322 18.38 -4.42 3.19
CA GLY A 322 17.21 -5.01 3.82
C GLY A 322 16.26 -5.63 2.82
N VAL A 323 15.33 -6.42 3.37
CA VAL A 323 14.20 -6.96 2.61
C VAL A 323 12.93 -6.69 3.40
N ALA A 324 12.01 -5.97 2.76
CA ALA A 324 10.71 -5.67 3.30
C ALA A 324 9.62 -6.50 2.62
N VAL A 325 8.66 -6.97 3.42
CA VAL A 325 7.42 -7.59 2.95
C VAL A 325 6.29 -6.60 3.13
N LEU A 326 5.72 -6.15 2.01
CA LEU A 326 4.66 -5.13 1.93
C LEU A 326 3.29 -5.80 1.73
N ASN A 327 2.21 -5.13 2.11
CA ASN A 327 0.85 -5.61 1.84
C ASN A 327 -0.15 -4.45 1.60
N ASP A 328 -1.29 -4.79 1.01
CA ASP A 328 -2.40 -3.87 0.72
C ASP A 328 -3.63 -4.04 1.65
N GLY A 329 -3.57 -4.91 2.66
CA GLY A 329 -4.73 -5.15 3.53
C GLY A 329 -4.60 -6.24 4.58
N ARG A 330 -3.38 -6.66 4.94
CA ARG A 330 -3.11 -7.70 5.94
C ARG A 330 -2.35 -7.13 7.13
N TYR A 331 -2.83 -7.45 8.32
CA TYR A 331 -2.32 -6.86 9.55
C TYR A 331 -1.63 -7.86 10.48
N GLY A 332 -1.82 -9.17 10.30
CA GLY A 332 -1.16 -10.21 11.11
C GLY A 332 0.13 -10.70 10.47
N HIS A 333 1.23 -10.65 11.23
CA HIS A 333 2.56 -11.05 10.76
C HIS A 333 3.31 -11.90 11.78
N GLY A 334 4.11 -12.84 11.29
CA GLY A 334 5.11 -13.57 12.06
C GLY A 334 6.53 -13.19 11.63
N VAL A 335 7.40 -12.90 12.60
CA VAL A 335 8.78 -12.43 12.34
C VAL A 335 9.86 -13.29 12.98
N GLN A 336 9.47 -14.43 13.58
CA GLN A 336 10.37 -15.28 14.36
C GLN A 336 10.81 -16.56 13.60
N ASP A 337 10.31 -16.76 12.39
CA ASP A 337 10.47 -18.00 11.61
C ASP A 337 11.63 -17.94 10.59
N GLY A 338 12.59 -17.02 10.76
CA GLY A 338 13.67 -16.80 9.78
C GLY A 338 13.21 -16.08 8.51
N GLY A 339 12.22 -15.21 8.64
CA GLY A 339 11.61 -14.45 7.54
C GLY A 339 10.35 -13.75 8.01
N VAL A 340 9.49 -13.39 7.05
CA VAL A 340 8.17 -12.81 7.34
C VAL A 340 7.08 -13.79 6.91
N ARG A 341 6.23 -14.15 7.86
CA ARG A 341 4.96 -14.82 7.62
C ARG A 341 3.85 -13.78 7.58
N VAL A 342 3.00 -13.83 6.57
CA VAL A 342 1.82 -12.97 6.44
C VAL A 342 0.58 -13.83 6.60
N SER A 343 -0.26 -13.53 7.59
CA SER A 343 -1.57 -14.15 7.77
C SER A 343 -2.52 -13.60 6.70
N LEU A 344 -2.91 -14.44 5.74
CA LEU A 344 -3.72 -14.02 4.59
C LEU A 344 -5.20 -14.07 4.88
N LEU A 345 -5.70 -15.22 5.35
CA LEU A 345 -7.12 -15.47 5.63
C LEU A 345 -7.26 -16.41 6.81
N ARG A 346 -8.25 -16.14 7.65
CA ARG A 346 -8.68 -17.00 8.75
C ARG A 346 -10.12 -17.45 8.50
N ALA A 347 -10.60 -18.43 9.24
CA ALA A 347 -11.95 -18.98 9.07
C ALA A 347 -12.57 -19.40 10.40
N ALA A 348 -12.57 -18.50 11.39
CA ALA A 348 -13.22 -18.77 12.67
C ALA A 348 -14.73 -19.03 12.48
N LYS A 349 -15.34 -19.72 13.43
CA LYS A 349 -16.76 -20.13 13.43
C LYS A 349 -17.61 -19.46 14.48
N TYR A 350 -16.99 -18.78 15.43
CA TYR A 350 -17.71 -18.05 16.47
C TYR A 350 -17.14 -16.64 16.68
N PRO A 351 -17.99 -15.60 16.73
CA PRO A 351 -19.46 -15.60 16.71
C PRO A 351 -20.10 -15.68 15.32
N ASP A 352 -19.33 -15.58 14.24
CA ASP A 352 -19.83 -15.69 12.86
C ASP A 352 -19.54 -17.09 12.27
N PRO A 353 -20.57 -17.92 12.02
CA PRO A 353 -20.39 -19.28 11.48
C PRO A 353 -19.85 -19.33 10.05
N VAL A 354 -19.84 -18.22 9.33
CA VAL A 354 -19.37 -18.13 7.93
C VAL A 354 -18.32 -17.03 7.77
N GLN A 355 -17.60 -16.70 8.85
CA GLN A 355 -16.58 -15.66 8.82
C GLN A 355 -15.60 -15.84 7.67
N ASP A 356 -15.33 -14.74 6.96
CA ASP A 356 -14.44 -14.67 5.81
C ASP A 356 -14.80 -15.61 4.64
N HIS A 357 -15.95 -16.30 4.64
CA HIS A 357 -16.36 -17.07 3.46
C HIS A 357 -16.63 -16.14 2.28
N GLY A 358 -16.13 -16.50 1.11
CA GLY A 358 -16.32 -15.72 -0.12
C GLY A 358 -15.01 -15.32 -0.78
N ARG A 359 -15.07 -14.28 -1.61
CA ARG A 359 -13.96 -13.91 -2.49
C ARG A 359 -13.08 -12.84 -1.86
N HIS A 360 -11.79 -13.13 -1.78
CA HIS A 360 -10.79 -12.23 -1.24
C HIS A 360 -9.72 -11.93 -2.28
N ARG A 361 -9.26 -10.67 -2.29
CA ARG A 361 -8.10 -10.25 -3.06
C ARG A 361 -7.09 -9.58 -2.15
N VAL A 362 -5.84 -10.01 -2.23
CA VAL A 362 -4.72 -9.46 -1.44
C VAL A 362 -3.45 -9.44 -2.28
N THR A 363 -2.63 -8.41 -2.11
CA THR A 363 -1.31 -8.32 -2.72
C THR A 363 -0.25 -8.27 -1.63
N VAL A 364 0.75 -9.15 -1.75
CA VAL A 364 1.98 -9.11 -0.95
C VAL A 364 3.15 -8.77 -1.85
N GLY A 365 3.94 -7.78 -1.46
CA GLY A 365 5.14 -7.35 -2.17
C GLY A 365 6.41 -7.79 -1.45
N VAL A 366 7.40 -8.34 -2.17
CA VAL A 366 8.75 -8.60 -1.64
C VAL A 366 9.70 -7.57 -2.25
N LEU A 367 10.26 -6.71 -1.40
CA LEU A 367 11.08 -5.56 -1.78
C LEU A 367 12.51 -5.72 -1.26
N ALA A 368 13.50 -5.76 -2.15
CA ALA A 368 14.89 -5.54 -1.77
C ALA A 368 15.18 -4.03 -1.73
N HIS A 369 15.89 -3.56 -0.71
CA HIS A 369 16.27 -2.15 -0.61
C HIS A 369 17.66 -1.98 0.02
N GLY A 370 18.21 -0.77 -0.18
CA GLY A 370 19.47 -0.36 0.43
C GLY A 370 19.31 0.04 1.90
N ALA A 371 20.25 0.84 2.40
CA ALA A 371 20.25 1.28 3.79
C ALA A 371 18.99 2.11 4.16
N GLY A 372 18.38 1.77 5.29
CA GLY A 372 17.25 2.51 5.87
C GLY A 372 15.91 2.20 5.20
N LEU A 373 14.86 2.91 5.65
CA LEU A 373 13.47 2.61 5.29
C LEU A 373 12.89 3.50 4.18
N HIS A 374 13.69 4.38 3.58
CA HIS A 374 13.20 5.36 2.60
C HIS A 374 12.51 4.70 1.39
N ASP A 375 13.14 3.67 0.81
CA ASP A 375 12.54 2.92 -0.29
C ASP A 375 11.33 2.11 0.16
N VAL A 376 11.37 1.56 1.39
CA VAL A 376 10.25 0.80 1.98
C VAL A 376 9.01 1.70 2.11
N LEU A 377 9.17 2.92 2.63
CA LEU A 377 8.07 3.89 2.77
C LEU A 377 7.48 4.28 1.41
N ARG A 378 8.34 4.57 0.42
CA ARG A 378 7.94 4.93 -0.94
C ARG A 378 7.15 3.80 -1.61
N GLU A 379 7.66 2.58 -1.54
CA GLU A 379 7.04 1.42 -2.17
C GLU A 379 5.77 0.95 -1.42
N ALA A 380 5.73 1.10 -0.10
CA ALA A 380 4.53 0.82 0.70
C ALA A 380 3.41 1.83 0.42
N GLU A 381 3.72 3.13 0.30
CA GLU A 381 2.79 4.15 -0.19
C GLU A 381 2.33 3.79 -1.61
N ALA A 382 3.27 3.42 -2.48
CA ALA A 382 2.97 3.09 -3.87
C ALA A 382 1.98 1.93 -4.03
N LEU A 383 2.13 0.88 -3.22
CA LEU A 383 1.23 -0.27 -3.20
C LEU A 383 -0.17 0.08 -2.65
N ASN A 384 -0.25 0.97 -1.65
CA ASN A 384 -1.50 1.31 -0.96
C ASN A 384 -2.19 2.57 -1.52
N THR A 385 -1.58 3.26 -2.49
CA THR A 385 -2.11 4.45 -3.15
C THR A 385 -1.79 4.35 -4.65
N PRO A 386 -2.55 3.53 -5.40
CA PRO A 386 -2.36 3.35 -6.83
C PRO A 386 -2.63 4.65 -7.60
N LEU A 387 -1.93 4.84 -8.71
CA LEU A 387 -2.17 5.97 -9.62
C LEU A 387 -3.56 5.87 -10.26
N ARG A 388 -4.24 7.01 -10.41
CA ARG A 388 -5.60 7.07 -10.96
C ARG A 388 -5.59 7.64 -12.36
N MET A 389 -6.31 6.99 -13.27
CA MET A 389 -6.56 7.51 -14.61
C MET A 389 -7.63 8.60 -14.55
N VAL A 390 -7.38 9.74 -15.18
CA VAL A 390 -8.28 10.89 -15.19
C VAL A 390 -8.69 11.19 -16.62
N ALA A 391 -10.00 11.24 -16.87
CA ALA A 391 -10.55 11.58 -18.17
C ALA A 391 -10.17 13.01 -18.58
N ALA A 392 -10.21 13.28 -19.89
CA ALA A 392 -10.01 14.62 -20.42
C ALA A 392 -11.06 15.60 -19.87
N GLY A 393 -10.61 16.75 -19.38
CA GLY A 393 -11.47 17.86 -18.97
C GLY A 393 -11.96 18.70 -20.15
N ASP A 394 -12.77 19.73 -19.86
CA ASP A 394 -13.31 20.62 -20.88
C ASP A 394 -12.22 21.39 -21.65
N ALA A 395 -12.40 21.52 -22.97
CA ALA A 395 -11.47 22.14 -23.93
C ALA A 395 -11.12 23.63 -23.67
N GLY A 396 -11.74 24.26 -22.67
CA GLY A 396 -11.46 25.64 -22.26
C GLY A 396 -10.33 25.78 -21.24
N ARG A 397 -9.78 24.68 -20.71
CA ARG A 397 -8.66 24.69 -19.75
C ARG A 397 -7.32 24.60 -20.46
N THR A 398 -6.43 25.56 -20.16
CA THR A 398 -5.08 25.64 -20.73
C THR A 398 -4.21 24.44 -20.37
N ASP A 399 -3.33 24.01 -21.28
CA ASP A 399 -2.34 22.92 -21.17
C ASP A 399 -1.22 23.13 -20.11
N GLY A 400 -1.48 23.92 -19.06
CA GLY A 400 -0.54 24.05 -17.96
C GLY A 400 -0.48 22.75 -17.17
N ALA A 401 0.70 22.16 -17.02
CA ALA A 401 0.90 21.03 -16.12
C ALA A 401 0.42 21.44 -14.71
N PRO A 402 -0.53 20.72 -14.09
CA PRO A 402 -1.03 21.08 -12.77
C PRO A 402 0.11 20.99 -11.75
N VAL A 403 0.31 22.09 -11.01
CA VAL A 403 1.36 22.20 -10.00
C VAL A 403 0.92 21.42 -8.75
N PRO A 404 1.79 20.60 -8.13
CA PRO A 404 1.47 19.89 -6.89
C PRO A 404 0.90 20.82 -5.82
N LEU A 405 -0.24 20.46 -5.21
CA LEU A 405 -0.87 21.29 -4.18
C LEU A 405 0.08 21.55 -3.00
N VAL A 406 0.87 20.56 -2.66
CA VAL A 406 1.93 20.63 -1.65
C VAL A 406 3.16 19.89 -2.17
N SER A 407 4.35 20.41 -1.91
CA SER A 407 5.60 19.68 -2.06
C SER A 407 6.32 19.59 -0.72
N VAL A 408 6.66 18.36 -0.32
CA VAL A 408 7.49 18.03 0.84
C VAL A 408 8.55 17.04 0.36
N GLU A 409 9.74 17.54 0.05
CA GLU A 409 10.83 16.71 -0.47
C GLU A 409 11.74 16.23 0.67
N HIS A 410 11.36 15.12 1.31
CA HIS A 410 12.27 14.39 2.19
C HIS A 410 11.88 12.90 2.29
N PRO A 411 12.79 11.96 2.01
CA PRO A 411 12.45 10.54 1.87
C PRO A 411 12.03 9.85 3.18
N GLY A 412 12.40 10.41 4.34
CA GLY A 412 11.98 9.95 5.67
C GLY A 412 10.78 10.68 6.27
N VAL A 413 10.16 11.63 5.54
CA VAL A 413 8.96 12.35 6.02
C VAL A 413 7.79 12.02 5.11
N GLN A 414 6.66 11.68 5.71
CA GLN A 414 5.44 11.28 5.04
C GLN A 414 4.36 12.31 5.30
N VAL A 415 3.47 12.51 4.32
CA VAL A 415 2.33 13.42 4.45
C VAL A 415 1.07 12.60 4.66
N SER A 416 0.45 12.75 5.82
CA SER A 416 -0.76 12.00 6.18
C SER A 416 -2.05 12.71 5.79
N ALA A 417 -2.05 14.03 5.67
CA ALA A 417 -3.25 14.77 5.26
C ALA A 417 -2.88 16.06 4.52
N VAL A 418 -3.63 16.35 3.47
CA VAL A 418 -3.67 17.63 2.76
C VAL A 418 -5.13 17.94 2.54
N LYS A 419 -5.70 18.88 3.30
CA LYS A 419 -7.14 19.17 3.29
C LYS A 419 -7.39 20.66 3.57
N ARG A 420 -8.61 21.13 3.31
CA ARG A 420 -9.06 22.44 3.84
C ARG A 420 -9.33 22.33 5.35
N ALA A 421 -9.14 23.43 6.06
CA ALA A 421 -9.43 23.52 7.49
C ALA A 421 -10.94 23.36 7.76
N ASP A 422 -11.27 22.66 8.86
CA ASP A 422 -12.66 22.32 9.22
C ASP A 422 -13.50 23.54 9.65
N ASP A 423 -12.85 24.64 10.03
CA ASP A 423 -13.51 25.88 10.44
C ASP A 423 -14.04 26.73 9.27
N GLY A 424 -13.89 26.26 8.03
CA GLY A 424 -14.36 26.95 6.82
C GLY A 424 -13.55 28.20 6.45
N SER A 425 -12.40 28.43 7.08
CA SER A 425 -11.51 29.56 6.76
C SER A 425 -10.93 29.52 5.33
N GLY A 426 -10.92 28.35 4.70
CA GLY A 426 -10.25 28.11 3.42
C GLY A 426 -8.74 27.86 3.56
N ASP A 427 -8.19 27.94 4.77
CA ASP A 427 -6.79 27.63 5.03
C ASP A 427 -6.48 26.17 4.67
N LEU A 428 -5.25 25.90 4.23
CA LEU A 428 -4.79 24.53 3.95
C LEU A 428 -4.18 23.93 5.21
N VAL A 429 -4.62 22.73 5.54
CA VAL A 429 -4.03 21.89 6.58
C VAL A 429 -3.12 20.85 5.91
N VAL A 430 -1.86 20.83 6.33
CA VAL A 430 -0.86 19.85 5.91
C VAL A 430 -0.34 19.12 7.14
N ARG A 431 -0.64 17.83 7.25
CA ARG A 431 -0.15 16.98 8.35
C ARG A 431 0.95 16.07 7.84
N LEU A 432 2.11 16.16 8.47
CA LEU A 432 3.31 15.43 8.09
C LEU A 432 3.99 14.84 9.32
N TYR A 433 4.70 13.73 9.13
CA TYR A 433 5.40 13.04 10.21
C TYR A 433 6.72 12.46 9.75
N GLU A 434 7.67 12.41 10.68
CA GLU A 434 8.93 11.71 10.48
C GLU A 434 8.74 10.21 10.75
N ALA A 435 9.09 9.35 9.80
CA ALA A 435 8.70 7.94 9.81
C ALA A 435 9.86 6.97 10.12
N CYS A 436 11.10 7.47 10.17
CA CYS A 436 12.31 6.66 10.26
C CYS A 436 13.03 6.78 11.62
N GLY A 437 12.53 7.59 12.56
CA GLY A 437 13.18 7.86 13.84
C GLY A 437 14.38 8.80 13.74
N ALA A 438 14.48 9.59 12.67
CA ALA A 438 15.56 10.54 12.43
C ALA A 438 15.16 11.99 12.76
N ARG A 439 16.15 12.87 12.92
CA ARG A 439 15.91 14.32 12.91
C ARG A 439 15.98 14.80 11.47
N SER A 440 14.87 15.32 10.97
CA SER A 440 14.69 15.64 9.54
C SER A 440 14.38 17.12 9.35
N THR A 441 15.09 17.78 8.44
CA THR A 441 14.78 19.16 8.04
C THR A 441 14.04 19.11 6.72
N VAL A 442 12.85 19.71 6.67
CA VAL A 442 11.98 19.69 5.48
C VAL A 442 11.53 21.09 5.13
N ALA A 443 11.38 21.33 3.82
CA ALA A 443 10.73 22.51 3.29
C ALA A 443 9.34 22.13 2.77
N VAL A 444 8.31 22.81 3.25
CA VAL A 444 6.93 22.68 2.76
C VAL A 444 6.63 23.84 1.83
N ARG A 445 6.23 23.50 0.59
CA ARG A 445 5.94 24.46 -0.48
C ARG A 445 4.53 24.25 -1.03
N THR A 446 3.94 25.32 -1.52
CA THR A 446 2.65 25.33 -2.24
C THR A 446 2.82 26.02 -3.60
N PRO A 447 1.91 25.84 -4.58
CA PRO A 447 1.97 26.51 -5.88
C PRO A 447 1.98 28.04 -5.77
N VAL A 448 1.27 28.56 -4.76
CA VAL A 448 1.21 29.99 -4.41
C VAL A 448 2.12 30.23 -3.22
N ARG A 449 2.75 31.42 -3.14
CA ARG A 449 3.61 31.77 -2.01
C ARG A 449 2.82 31.74 -0.71
N ILE A 450 3.34 31.05 0.29
CA ILE A 450 2.75 31.01 1.63
C ILE A 450 2.85 32.41 2.25
N ALA A 451 1.72 32.95 2.71
CA ALA A 451 1.62 34.25 3.36
C ALA A 451 1.69 34.14 4.89
N GLU A 452 1.00 33.14 5.45
CA GLU A 452 0.97 32.86 6.89
C GLU A 452 1.02 31.35 7.13
N ALA A 453 1.71 30.94 8.19
CA ALA A 453 1.82 29.54 8.58
C ALA A 453 1.91 29.42 10.10
N SER A 454 1.25 28.41 10.65
CA SER A 454 1.34 28.06 12.06
C SER A 454 1.37 26.56 12.25
N THR A 455 2.08 26.08 13.29
CA THR A 455 1.85 24.73 13.80
C THR A 455 0.56 24.71 14.59
N CYS A 456 -0.21 23.63 14.44
CA CYS A 456 -1.48 23.40 15.12
C CYS A 456 -1.45 22.09 15.89
N ASN A 457 -2.40 21.91 16.81
CA ASN A 457 -2.70 20.58 17.33
C ASN A 457 -3.47 19.72 16.29
N LEU A 458 -3.88 18.51 16.67
CA LEU A 458 -4.61 17.60 15.77
C LEU A 458 -6.04 18.06 15.46
N LEU A 459 -6.58 19.00 16.24
CA LEU A 459 -7.87 19.66 16.03
C LEU A 459 -7.74 20.96 15.22
N GLU A 460 -6.56 21.18 14.60
CA GLU A 460 -6.29 22.32 13.72
C GLU A 460 -6.23 23.69 14.42
N GLU A 461 -6.23 23.70 15.77
CA GLU A 461 -6.13 24.90 16.58
C GLU A 461 -4.69 25.45 16.53
N PRO A 462 -4.47 26.70 16.07
CA PRO A 462 -3.13 27.29 15.98
C PRO A 462 -2.43 27.39 17.33
N GLN A 463 -1.15 27.00 17.37
CA GLN A 463 -0.32 27.03 18.59
C GLN A 463 0.87 27.97 18.48
N ARG A 464 1.58 27.95 17.35
CA ARG A 464 2.80 28.75 17.15
C ARG A 464 2.90 29.19 15.70
N SER A 465 2.95 30.50 15.48
CA SER A 465 3.27 31.07 14.17
C SER A 465 4.69 30.71 13.74
N LEU A 466 4.88 30.47 12.45
CA LEU A 466 6.16 30.13 11.86
C LEU A 466 6.66 31.29 11.01
N ASP A 467 7.97 31.52 11.04
CA ASP A 467 8.60 32.49 10.15
C ASP A 467 8.61 31.93 8.72
N ILE A 468 8.18 32.76 7.76
CA ILE A 468 8.16 32.40 6.34
C ILE A 468 9.25 33.20 5.63
N ALA A 469 10.24 32.49 5.11
CA ALA A 469 11.23 33.07 4.21
C ALA A 469 10.92 32.63 2.78
N ASP A 470 10.89 33.58 1.84
CA ASP A 470 10.73 33.32 0.40
C ASP A 470 9.49 32.50 0.00
N GLY A 471 8.43 32.53 0.82
CA GLY A 471 7.13 31.91 0.53
C GLY A 471 7.06 30.40 0.76
N PHE A 472 7.98 29.82 1.53
CA PHE A 472 7.93 28.42 1.97
C PHE A 472 8.21 28.27 3.47
N VAL A 473 7.78 27.14 4.06
CA VAL A 473 7.93 26.87 5.49
C VAL A 473 9.05 25.85 5.70
N ASN A 474 10.05 26.20 6.51
CA ASN A 474 11.10 25.27 6.93
C ASN A 474 10.81 24.72 8.33
N LEU A 475 10.93 23.40 8.48
CA LEU A 475 10.70 22.71 9.74
C LEU A 475 11.82 21.72 10.02
N THR A 476 12.13 21.57 11.30
CA THR A 476 12.98 20.48 11.79
C THR A 476 12.13 19.57 12.65
N LEU A 477 11.82 18.39 12.14
CA LEU A 477 11.11 17.35 12.87
C LEU A 477 12.09 16.56 13.76
N ARG A 478 11.63 16.22 14.95
CA ARG A 478 12.26 15.24 15.84
C ARG A 478 11.90 13.82 15.37
N PRO A 479 12.65 12.80 15.83
CA PRO A 479 12.30 11.40 15.60
C PRO A 479 10.83 11.12 15.91
N PHE A 480 10.10 10.55 14.95
CA PHE A 480 8.67 10.22 15.04
C PHE A 480 7.74 11.40 15.37
N GLU A 481 8.16 12.63 15.10
CA GLU A 481 7.33 13.80 15.35
C GLU A 481 6.24 13.95 14.29
N LEU A 482 5.00 14.06 14.74
CA LEU A 482 3.83 14.44 13.95
C LEU A 482 3.61 15.95 14.07
N VAL A 483 3.55 16.64 12.93
CA VAL A 483 3.30 18.09 12.85
C VAL A 483 2.09 18.34 11.97
N THR A 484 1.14 19.13 12.48
CA THR A 484 0.06 19.71 11.68
C THR A 484 0.41 21.17 11.39
N LEU A 485 0.43 21.53 10.12
CA LEU A 485 0.59 22.90 9.66
C LEU A 485 -0.75 23.42 9.17
N ARG A 486 -1.04 24.68 9.49
CA ARG A 486 -2.09 25.46 8.87
C ARG A 486 -1.45 26.58 8.08
N VAL A 487 -1.83 26.69 6.81
CA VAL A 487 -1.17 27.51 5.80
C VAL A 487 -2.21 28.38 5.10
N ARG A 488 -1.93 29.68 4.99
CA ARG A 488 -2.68 30.64 4.16
C ARG A 488 -1.76 31.18 3.07
N TRP A 489 -2.24 31.23 1.83
CA TRP A 489 -1.51 31.78 0.67
C TRP A 489 -2.26 32.89 -0.04
#